data_AF-A0A1B9JTS3-F1
#
_entry.id   AF-A0A1B9JTS3-F1
#
_cell.length_a   1.000
_cell.length_b   1.000
_cell.length_c   1.000
_cell.angle_alpha   90.00
_cell.angle_beta   90.00
_cell.angle_gamma   90.00
#
_symmetry.space_group_name_H-M   'P 1'
#
loop_
_entity.id
_entity.type
_entity.pdbx_description
1 polymer ?
#
loop_
_entity_poly.entity_id
_entity_poly.type
_entity_poly.pdbx_seq_one_letter_code
_entity_poly.pdbx_strand_id
1 'polypeptide(L)'
;MSCIQKLFRNIGILVVVTLLNFVCYAIAAPASNPSDDKQIAKNVELRELNYIDYLKEKKRFAFIPVTDDLLKHGGRSIEAFFLSHAEQNHTDPVSAEYKKKYYRIEGKDYEIFIAKSGLSNSDFVFVFDKDSKQLKSFALNELNAIAIISPDHSIKDSGPYFESDFLFGFEIDADKLKDFTNPLVYIGKENPFIH
;
A
#
# COMPACT_ATOMS: atom_id res chain seq x y z
N MET A 1 8.19 -44.95 -43.44
CA MET A 1 7.39 -43.72 -43.67
C MET A 1 6.29 -43.72 -42.61
N SER A 2 6.10 -42.63 -41.85
CA SER A 2 5.34 -42.55 -40.58
C SER A 2 6.16 -43.05 -39.36
N CYS A 3 6.77 -42.18 -38.55
CA CYS A 3 6.09 -41.62 -37.37
C CYS A 3 6.67 -40.24 -36.93
N ILE A 4 7.77 -39.79 -37.54
CA ILE A 4 8.51 -38.59 -37.10
C ILE A 4 7.88 -37.28 -37.60
N GLN A 5 7.13 -37.28 -38.70
CA GLN A 5 6.54 -36.06 -39.27
C GLN A 5 5.33 -35.51 -38.50
N LYS A 6 4.69 -36.28 -37.60
CA LYS A 6 3.56 -35.77 -36.80
C LYS A 6 3.99 -35.05 -35.52
N LEU A 7 5.20 -35.30 -35.01
CA LEU A 7 5.68 -34.70 -33.77
C LEU A 7 6.16 -33.25 -33.96
N PHE A 8 6.74 -32.93 -35.12
CA PHE A 8 7.22 -31.58 -35.42
C PHE A 8 6.10 -30.57 -35.74
N ARG A 9 4.91 -31.03 -36.15
CA ARG A 9 3.80 -30.13 -36.48
C ARG A 9 3.10 -29.54 -35.25
N ASN A 10 3.14 -30.24 -34.11
CA ASN A 10 2.51 -29.75 -32.87
C ASN A 10 3.43 -28.88 -32.01
N ILE A 11 4.75 -29.02 -32.14
CA ILE A 11 5.72 -28.15 -31.43
C ILE A 11 5.81 -26.78 -32.11
N GLY A 12 5.73 -26.72 -33.44
CA GLY A 12 5.74 -25.45 -34.18
C GLY A 12 4.52 -24.56 -33.92
N ILE A 13 3.35 -25.13 -33.61
CA ILE A 13 2.13 -24.37 -33.32
C ILE A 13 2.14 -23.83 -31.88
N LEU A 14 2.73 -24.56 -30.92
CA LEU A 14 2.78 -24.12 -29.53
C LEU A 14 3.75 -22.93 -29.32
N VAL A 15 4.83 -22.85 -30.10
CA VAL A 15 5.80 -21.73 -30.03
C VAL A 15 5.28 -20.45 -30.70
N VAL A 16 4.42 -20.55 -31.71
CA VAL A 16 3.82 -19.37 -32.37
C VAL A 16 2.73 -18.72 -31.49
N VAL A 17 2.03 -19.49 -30.66
CA VAL A 17 0.97 -18.96 -29.78
C VAL A 17 1.54 -18.30 -28.51
N THR A 18 2.74 -18.69 -28.05
CA THR A 18 3.40 -18.03 -26.90
C THR A 18 4.18 -16.78 -27.28
N LEU A 19 4.63 -16.64 -28.53
CA LEU A 19 5.29 -15.43 -29.03
C LEU A 19 4.31 -14.33 -29.48
N LEU A 20 3.05 -14.65 -29.78
CA LEU A 20 2.02 -13.63 -30.09
C LEU A 20 1.39 -12.96 -28.86
N ASN A 21 1.62 -13.45 -27.64
CA ASN A 21 1.15 -12.82 -26.41
C ASN A 21 2.18 -11.91 -25.73
N PHE A 22 3.33 -11.67 -26.35
CA PHE A 22 4.35 -10.72 -25.87
C PHE A 22 4.48 -9.45 -26.73
N VAL A 23 3.56 -9.23 -27.68
CA VAL A 23 3.48 -7.99 -28.46
C VAL A 23 2.18 -7.27 -28.11
N CYS A 24 2.11 -6.73 -26.89
CA CYS A 24 1.13 -5.68 -26.57
C CYS A 24 1.49 -4.92 -25.29
N TYR A 25 2.74 -4.48 -25.14
CA TYR A 25 3.08 -3.32 -24.30
C TYR A 25 4.35 -2.65 -24.86
N ALA A 26 4.23 -2.12 -26.07
CA ALA A 26 5.17 -1.14 -26.59
C ALA A 26 4.37 -0.15 -27.45
N ILE A 27 3.47 0.58 -26.80
CA ILE A 27 3.05 1.87 -27.37
C ILE A 27 4.27 2.76 -27.27
N ALA A 28 4.81 3.10 -28.44
CA ALA A 28 5.84 4.11 -28.60
C ALA A 28 5.35 5.40 -27.92
N ALA A 29 6.00 5.78 -26.82
CA ALA A 29 5.93 7.14 -26.34
C ALA A 29 6.52 8.04 -27.44
N PRO A 30 5.83 9.07 -27.92
CA PRO A 30 6.45 10.04 -28.81
C PRO A 30 7.59 10.73 -28.04
N ALA A 31 8.78 10.72 -28.64
CA ALA A 31 9.92 11.48 -28.16
C ALA A 31 9.55 12.97 -28.12
N SER A 32 9.36 13.53 -26.92
CA SER A 32 9.23 14.97 -26.74
C SER A 32 10.62 15.59 -26.64
N ASN A 33 10.96 16.44 -27.61
CA ASN A 33 12.13 17.31 -27.56
C ASN A 33 12.09 18.25 -26.35
N PRO A 34 13.24 18.67 -25.80
CA PRO A 34 13.32 19.45 -24.57
C PRO A 34 13.31 20.94 -24.87
N SER A 35 12.18 21.60 -24.62
CA SER A 35 12.12 23.02 -24.22
C SER A 35 10.65 23.40 -24.06
N ASP A 36 10.18 23.52 -22.82
CA ASP A 36 9.58 24.77 -22.37
C ASP A 36 9.13 24.67 -20.91
N ASP A 37 9.45 25.75 -20.21
CA ASP A 37 9.24 26.04 -18.81
C ASP A 37 7.77 25.81 -18.39
N LYS A 38 7.50 24.73 -17.66
CA LYS A 38 6.27 24.53 -16.90
C LYS A 38 6.61 23.85 -15.60
N GLN A 39 6.39 24.55 -14.49
CA GLN A 39 6.28 23.96 -13.16
C GLN A 39 5.54 22.63 -13.25
N ILE A 40 6.25 21.55 -12.94
CA ILE A 40 5.67 20.21 -12.85
C ILE A 40 4.64 20.28 -11.73
N ALA A 41 3.36 20.40 -12.07
CA ALA A 41 2.28 20.22 -11.13
C ALA A 41 2.47 18.85 -10.50
N LYS A 42 2.88 18.83 -9.22
CA LYS A 42 3.03 17.62 -8.45
C LYS A 42 1.64 16.99 -8.39
N ASN A 43 1.43 15.86 -9.06
CA ASN A 43 0.15 15.13 -8.99
C ASN A 43 -0.11 14.81 -7.52
N VAL A 44 -1.11 15.45 -6.92
CA VAL A 44 -1.55 15.18 -5.56
C VAL A 44 -2.42 13.92 -5.62
N GLU A 45 -1.92 12.82 -5.08
CA GLU A 45 -2.69 11.58 -4.99
C GLU A 45 -3.61 11.64 -3.77
N LEU A 46 -4.89 11.88 -4.02
CA LEU A 46 -5.94 11.87 -3.01
C LEU A 46 -6.54 10.48 -2.90
N ARG A 47 -6.75 9.99 -1.68
CA ARG A 47 -7.28 8.65 -1.41
C ARG A 47 -8.60 8.72 -0.66
N GLU A 48 -9.45 7.72 -0.85
CA GLU A 48 -10.62 7.53 0.00
C GLU A 48 -10.21 6.98 1.37
N LEU A 49 -10.92 7.39 2.42
CA LEU A 49 -10.66 6.91 3.77
C LEU A 49 -11.44 5.63 4.05
N ASN A 50 -10.72 4.58 4.42
CA ASN A 50 -11.32 3.31 4.80
C ASN A 50 -11.55 3.27 6.32
N TYR A 51 -12.64 2.63 6.75
CA TYR A 51 -12.90 2.35 8.16
C TYR A 51 -12.77 0.86 8.43
N ILE A 52 -12.11 0.51 9.52
CA ILE A 52 -11.86 -0.87 9.94
C ILE A 52 -12.71 -1.17 11.16
N ASP A 53 -13.56 -2.20 11.06
CA ASP A 53 -14.47 -2.67 12.11
C ASP A 53 -14.52 -4.20 12.26
N TYR A 54 -13.83 -4.95 11.40
CA TYR A 54 -13.79 -6.43 11.44
C TYR A 54 -12.82 -6.99 12.50
N LEU A 55 -12.01 -6.13 13.13
CA LEU A 55 -11.10 -6.52 14.20
C LEU A 55 -11.85 -6.54 15.54
N LYS A 56 -12.39 -7.70 15.93
CA LYS A 56 -13.26 -7.89 17.12
C LYS A 56 -12.73 -7.28 18.43
N GLU A 57 -11.41 -7.21 18.61
CA GLU A 57 -10.76 -6.68 19.82
C GLU A 57 -10.51 -5.16 19.78
N LYS A 58 -10.93 -4.47 18.71
CA LYS A 58 -10.70 -3.05 18.50
C LYS A 58 -12.01 -2.31 18.25
N LYS A 59 -12.08 -1.10 18.80
CA LYS A 59 -13.09 -0.11 18.38
C LYS A 59 -12.85 0.23 16.91
N ARG A 60 -13.92 0.56 16.17
CA ARG A 60 -13.83 1.07 14.80
C ARG A 60 -12.86 2.25 14.71
N PHE A 61 -11.98 2.23 13.71
CA PHE A 61 -11.04 3.31 13.41
C PHE A 61 -10.98 3.58 11.91
N ALA A 62 -10.51 4.77 11.54
CA ALA A 62 -10.17 5.09 10.17
C ALA A 62 -8.72 4.66 9.90
N PHE A 63 -8.50 3.99 8.77
CA PHE A 63 -7.20 3.46 8.35
C PHE A 63 -6.72 4.15 7.10
N ILE A 64 -5.48 4.64 7.17
CA ILE A 64 -4.82 5.33 6.07
C ILE A 64 -3.69 4.43 5.59
N PRO A 65 -3.86 3.72 4.46
CA PRO A 65 -2.85 2.81 3.98
C PRO A 65 -1.64 3.61 3.45
N VAL A 66 -0.45 3.07 3.71
CA VAL A 66 0.77 3.44 3.01
C VAL A 66 0.95 2.45 1.87
N THR A 67 0.67 2.89 0.66
CA THR A 67 0.72 2.08 -0.56
C THR A 67 2.02 2.31 -1.34
N ASP A 68 2.24 1.50 -2.37
CA ASP A 68 3.49 1.46 -3.15
C ASP A 68 3.89 2.80 -3.78
N ASP A 69 2.93 3.68 -4.07
CA ASP A 69 3.16 5.03 -4.61
C ASP A 69 3.89 5.96 -3.62
N LEU A 70 3.79 5.68 -2.32
CA LEU A 70 4.54 6.40 -1.29
C LEU A 70 5.96 5.84 -1.12
N LEU A 71 6.30 4.70 -1.71
CA LEU A 71 7.62 4.10 -1.55
C LEU A 71 8.68 4.90 -2.32
N LYS A 72 9.68 5.39 -1.57
CA LYS A 72 10.79 6.19 -2.11
C LYS A 72 11.63 5.46 -3.17
N HIS A 73 11.52 4.14 -3.22
CA HIS A 73 12.20 3.28 -4.19
C HIS A 73 11.13 2.47 -4.89
N GLY A 74 10.72 2.92 -6.09
CA GLY A 74 9.62 2.36 -6.88
C GLY A 74 9.82 0.92 -7.35
N GLY A 75 9.74 -0.02 -6.41
CA GLY A 75 9.82 -1.44 -6.69
C GLY A 75 10.33 -2.24 -5.50
N ARG A 76 9.49 -3.20 -5.11
CA ARG A 76 9.63 -4.24 -4.07
C ARG A 76 8.96 -3.83 -2.76
N SER A 77 7.86 -4.53 -2.54
CA SER A 77 6.91 -4.45 -1.45
C SER A 77 7.49 -4.07 -0.08
N ILE A 78 6.64 -3.39 0.70
CA ILE A 78 6.75 -3.18 2.15
C ILE A 78 7.06 -4.49 2.91
N GLU A 79 6.79 -5.65 2.29
CA GLU A 79 6.86 -7.06 2.74
C GLU A 79 8.04 -7.58 3.57
N ALA A 80 9.07 -6.82 3.94
CA ALA A 80 10.29 -7.47 4.44
C ALA A 80 10.75 -7.14 5.86
N PHE A 81 10.31 -6.10 6.56
CA PHE A 81 11.06 -5.70 7.79
C PHE A 81 10.31 -4.96 8.90
N PHE A 82 8.98 -4.81 8.89
CA PHE A 82 8.34 -3.90 9.86
C PHE A 82 7.87 -4.53 11.16
N LEU A 83 7.63 -5.84 11.18
CA LEU A 83 7.15 -6.51 12.39
C LEU A 83 8.29 -7.27 13.03
N SER A 84 9.30 -6.55 13.52
CA SER A 84 10.39 -7.19 14.24
C SER A 84 9.94 -7.52 15.66
N HIS A 85 9.99 -8.82 15.99
CA HIS A 85 9.98 -9.37 17.34
C HIS A 85 8.66 -9.36 18.13
N ALA A 86 7.97 -10.50 18.05
CA ALA A 86 7.38 -11.13 19.23
C ALA A 86 7.31 -12.67 19.11
N GLU A 87 7.25 -13.23 17.89
CA GLU A 87 6.89 -14.65 17.70
C GLU A 87 7.69 -15.36 16.59
N GLN A 88 8.80 -14.76 16.11
CA GLN A 88 9.60 -15.35 15.04
C GLN A 88 10.36 -16.60 15.55
N ASN A 89 9.83 -17.78 15.22
CA ASN A 89 10.57 -19.04 15.32
C ASN A 89 11.45 -19.31 14.08
N HIS A 90 11.43 -18.42 13.09
CA HIS A 90 12.09 -18.59 11.80
C HIS A 90 13.11 -17.49 11.52
N THR A 91 14.24 -17.87 10.91
CA THR A 91 15.35 -16.98 10.54
C THR A 91 15.08 -16.18 9.25
N ASP A 92 13.99 -16.50 8.54
CA ASP A 92 13.57 -15.84 7.30
C ASP A 92 12.33 -14.97 7.56
N PRO A 93 12.39 -13.63 7.36
CA PRO A 93 11.26 -12.72 7.57
C PRO A 93 10.08 -13.01 6.63
N VAL A 94 10.32 -13.57 5.44
CA VAL A 94 9.25 -13.93 4.50
C VAL A 94 8.41 -15.11 5.03
N SER A 95 9.06 -15.99 5.78
CA SER A 95 8.44 -17.18 6.39
C SER A 95 8.01 -16.95 7.84
N ALA A 96 8.05 -15.70 8.32
CA ALA A 96 7.64 -15.38 9.67
C ALA A 96 6.12 -15.56 9.83
N GLU A 97 5.74 -16.39 10.81
CA GLU A 97 4.34 -16.63 11.16
C GLU A 97 3.89 -15.65 12.25
N TYR A 98 2.86 -14.87 11.94
CA TYR A 98 2.20 -13.94 12.86
C TYR A 98 0.88 -14.54 13.35
N LYS A 99 0.56 -14.36 14.64
CA LYS A 99 -0.68 -14.91 15.22
C LYS A 99 -1.79 -13.89 15.37
N LYS A 100 -1.47 -12.60 15.45
CA LYS A 100 -2.43 -11.51 15.68
C LYS A 100 -2.83 -10.87 14.35
N LYS A 101 -4.02 -10.28 14.31
CA LYS A 101 -4.53 -9.53 13.14
C LYS A 101 -4.17 -8.04 13.17
N TYR A 102 -3.55 -7.58 14.25
CA TYR A 102 -3.18 -6.19 14.48
C TYR A 102 -1.85 -6.14 15.21
N TYR A 103 -0.94 -5.31 14.72
CA TYR A 103 0.32 -4.97 15.37
C TYR A 103 0.50 -3.46 15.34
N ARG A 104 1.05 -2.92 16.44
CA ARG A 104 1.53 -1.53 16.47
C ARG A 104 2.99 -1.54 16.04
N ILE A 105 3.37 -0.57 15.20
CA ILE A 105 4.73 -0.41 14.70
C ILE A 105 5.37 0.70 15.53
N GLU A 106 6.41 0.36 16.29
CA GLU A 106 7.03 1.26 17.28
C GLU A 106 8.56 1.18 17.23
N GLY A 107 9.23 2.14 17.88
CA GLY A 107 10.68 2.15 18.04
C GLY A 107 11.41 2.08 16.69
N LYS A 108 12.37 1.15 16.58
CA LYS A 108 13.20 1.01 15.37
C LYS A 108 12.37 0.63 14.14
N ASP A 109 11.31 -0.16 14.30
CA ASP A 109 10.48 -0.57 13.18
C ASP A 109 9.67 0.60 12.62
N TYR A 110 9.24 1.52 13.49
CA TYR A 110 8.61 2.77 13.08
C TYR A 110 9.59 3.67 12.29
N GLU A 111 10.83 3.80 12.75
CA GLU A 111 11.86 4.57 12.03
C GLU A 111 12.11 4.00 10.62
N ILE A 112 12.17 2.67 10.50
CA ILE A 112 12.31 1.99 9.21
C ILE A 112 11.05 2.22 8.35
N PHE A 113 9.85 2.18 8.96
CA PHE A 113 8.56 2.39 8.28
C PHE A 113 8.49 3.76 7.62
N ILE A 114 8.73 4.81 8.40
CA ILE A 114 8.74 6.19 7.90
C ILE A 114 9.79 6.38 6.80
N ALA A 115 11.00 5.83 6.97
CA ALA A 115 12.07 5.97 5.99
C ALA A 115 11.75 5.28 4.65
N LYS A 116 11.17 4.07 4.69
CA LYS A 116 10.80 3.30 3.49
C LYS A 116 9.57 3.88 2.78
N SER A 117 8.61 4.40 3.54
CA SER A 117 7.43 5.08 3.01
C SER A 117 7.72 6.47 2.44
N GLY A 118 8.98 6.92 2.42
CA GLY A 118 9.34 8.25 1.93
C GLY A 118 8.74 9.40 2.74
N LEU A 119 8.18 9.11 3.91
CA LEU A 119 7.53 10.08 4.79
C LEU A 119 8.55 10.70 5.75
N SER A 120 8.17 11.80 6.35
CA SER A 120 8.88 12.46 7.44
C SER A 120 8.01 12.49 8.69
N ASN A 121 8.62 12.43 9.87
CA ASN A 121 7.92 12.67 11.14
C ASN A 121 7.32 14.08 11.24
N SER A 122 7.75 15.01 10.38
CA SER A 122 7.19 16.34 10.26
C SER A 122 6.01 16.44 9.28
N ASP A 123 5.66 15.35 8.59
CA ASP A 123 4.52 15.32 7.68
C ASP A 123 3.21 15.30 8.45
N PHE A 124 2.13 15.57 7.72
CA PHE A 124 0.77 15.58 8.23
C PHE A 124 -0.12 14.67 7.40
N VAL A 125 -1.15 14.16 8.04
CA VAL A 125 -2.32 13.61 7.37
C VAL A 125 -3.37 14.71 7.30
N PHE A 126 -3.82 15.03 6.09
CA PHE A 126 -4.94 15.94 5.86
C PHE A 126 -6.17 15.13 5.44
N VAL A 127 -7.27 15.28 6.17
CA VAL A 127 -8.56 14.67 5.88
C VAL A 127 -9.54 15.77 5.53
N PHE A 128 -10.04 15.75 4.30
CA PHE A 128 -10.98 16.73 3.76
C PHE A 128 -12.31 16.06 3.41
N ASP A 129 -13.40 16.54 3.98
CA ASP A 129 -14.74 16.06 3.66
C ASP A 129 -15.30 16.80 2.45
N LYS A 130 -15.62 16.07 1.37
CA LYS A 130 -16.14 16.70 0.14
C LYS A 130 -17.50 17.35 0.33
N ASP A 131 -18.33 16.84 1.25
CA ASP A 131 -19.73 17.25 1.36
C ASP A 131 -19.87 18.45 2.32
N SER A 132 -19.31 18.33 3.51
CA SER A 132 -19.32 19.39 4.54
C SER A 132 -18.20 20.42 4.40
N LYS A 133 -17.21 20.17 3.51
CA LYS A 133 -16.01 21.01 3.31
C LYS A 133 -15.14 21.16 4.56
N GLN A 134 -15.33 20.29 5.54
CA GLN A 134 -14.52 20.27 6.75
C GLN A 134 -13.13 19.71 6.44
N LEU A 135 -12.11 20.29 7.07
CA LEU A 135 -10.73 19.87 6.96
C LEU A 135 -10.16 19.63 8.34
N LYS A 136 -9.54 18.46 8.54
CA LYS A 136 -8.76 18.15 9.74
C LYS A 136 -7.35 17.75 9.35
N SER A 137 -6.38 18.16 10.17
CA SER A 137 -4.99 17.75 10.03
C SER A 137 -4.54 17.00 11.29
N PHE A 138 -3.68 16.01 11.09
CA PHE A 138 -3.06 15.24 12.17
C PHE A 138 -1.57 15.19 11.92
N ALA A 139 -0.76 15.51 12.93
CA ALA A 139 0.67 15.33 12.84
C ALA A 139 0.98 13.83 12.72
N LEU A 140 1.81 13.44 11.76
CA LEU A 140 2.04 12.02 11.47
C LEU A 140 2.64 11.28 12.67
N ASN A 141 3.53 11.95 13.41
CA ASN A 141 4.18 11.44 14.62
C ASN A 141 3.25 11.29 15.83
N GLU A 142 2.02 11.79 15.77
CA GLU A 142 0.99 11.61 16.82
C GLU A 142 0.01 10.47 16.49
N LEU A 143 0.10 9.89 15.28
CA LEU A 143 -0.72 8.77 14.86
C LEU A 143 -0.04 7.44 15.19
N ASN A 144 -0.85 6.41 15.46
CA ASN A 144 -0.32 5.06 15.59
C ASN A 144 -0.01 4.53 14.19
N ALA A 145 1.26 4.19 13.92
CA ALA A 145 1.61 3.33 12.81
C ALA A 145 1.23 1.88 13.16
N ILE A 146 0.55 1.21 12.24
CA ILE A 146 -0.04 -0.11 12.49
C ILE A 146 0.12 -1.02 11.27
N ALA A 147 0.12 -2.32 11.53
CA ALA A 147 -0.10 -3.36 10.54
C ALA A 147 -1.40 -4.10 10.87
N ILE A 148 -2.29 -4.22 9.90
CA ILE A 148 -3.58 -4.92 10.04
C ILE A 148 -3.69 -6.01 9.00
N ILE A 149 -4.27 -7.15 9.37
CA ILE A 149 -4.55 -8.20 8.39
C ILE A 149 -5.46 -7.64 7.30
N SER A 150 -5.18 -7.94 6.03
CA SER A 150 -6.06 -7.55 4.94
C SER A 150 -7.46 -8.18 5.13
N PRO A 151 -8.53 -7.50 4.68
CA PRO A 151 -9.90 -8.00 4.82
C PRO A 151 -10.08 -9.42 4.27
N ASP A 152 -9.44 -9.73 3.15
CA ASP A 152 -9.52 -11.05 2.49
C ASP A 152 -8.93 -12.19 3.36
N HIS A 153 -7.96 -11.87 4.20
CA HIS A 153 -7.31 -12.82 5.11
C HIS A 153 -7.91 -12.77 6.53
N SER A 154 -8.82 -11.84 6.80
CA SER A 154 -9.44 -11.61 8.11
C SER A 154 -10.45 -12.70 8.54
N ILE A 155 -10.85 -13.58 7.62
CA ILE A 155 -11.87 -14.63 7.83
C ILE A 155 -11.39 -15.70 8.81
N LYS A 156 -10.07 -16.00 8.84
CA LYS A 156 -9.51 -16.98 9.78
C LYS A 156 -9.56 -16.40 11.20
N ASP A 157 -10.03 -17.15 12.19
CA ASP A 157 -10.10 -16.63 13.57
C ASP A 157 -8.71 -16.44 14.21
N SER A 158 -7.71 -17.22 13.77
CA SER A 158 -6.32 -17.11 14.22
C SER A 158 -5.35 -17.52 13.11
N GLY A 159 -4.08 -17.12 13.26
CA GLY A 159 -3.00 -17.44 12.32
C GLY A 159 -2.70 -18.95 12.17
N PRO A 160 -1.61 -19.28 11.45
CA PRO A 160 -0.53 -18.37 11.07
C PRO A 160 -0.90 -17.45 9.90
N TYR A 161 -0.49 -16.20 10.01
CA TYR A 161 -0.50 -15.18 8.94
C TYR A 161 0.94 -14.89 8.52
N PHE A 162 1.12 -14.46 7.28
CA PHE A 162 2.41 -14.02 6.75
C PHE A 162 2.43 -12.50 6.60
N GLU A 163 3.62 -11.89 6.53
CA GLU A 163 3.75 -10.42 6.41
C GLU A 163 2.99 -9.87 5.19
N SER A 164 2.97 -10.62 4.09
CA SER A 164 2.22 -10.31 2.87
C SER A 164 0.70 -10.24 3.07
N ASP A 165 0.18 -10.82 4.16
CA ASP A 165 -1.24 -10.76 4.48
C ASP A 165 -1.62 -9.41 5.12
N PHE A 166 -0.64 -8.58 5.52
CA PHE A 166 -0.87 -7.32 6.24
C PHE A 166 -0.86 -6.08 5.35
N LEU A 167 -1.71 -5.12 5.71
CA LEU A 167 -1.70 -3.75 5.24
C LEU A 167 -1.03 -2.87 6.29
N PHE A 168 -0.15 -1.98 5.85
CA PHE A 168 0.60 -1.06 6.70
C PHE A 168 0.09 0.36 6.54
N GLY A 169 0.00 1.11 7.64
CA GLY A 169 -0.57 2.44 7.58
C GLY A 169 -0.73 3.10 8.94
N PHE A 170 -1.59 4.11 8.99
CA PHE A 170 -1.85 4.90 10.18
C PHE A 170 -3.30 4.75 10.66
N GLU A 171 -3.46 4.73 11.97
CA GLU A 171 -4.75 4.68 12.67
C GLU A 171 -5.22 6.09 13.08
N ILE A 172 -6.47 6.41 12.80
CA ILE A 172 -7.17 7.56 13.37
C ILE A 172 -8.44 7.06 14.09
N ASP A 173 -8.65 7.47 15.34
CA ASP A 173 -9.91 7.21 16.06
C ASP A 173 -11.10 7.74 15.23
N ALA A 174 -12.03 6.84 14.89
CA ALA A 174 -13.18 7.17 14.05
C ALA A 174 -14.04 8.29 14.65
N ASP A 175 -14.06 8.46 15.97
CA ASP A 175 -14.82 9.53 16.63
C ASP A 175 -14.30 10.92 16.26
N LYS A 176 -13.00 11.04 15.94
CA LYS A 176 -12.40 12.29 15.46
C LYS A 176 -12.93 12.67 14.07
N LEU A 177 -13.55 11.74 13.35
CA LEU A 177 -14.07 11.92 11.99
C LEU A 177 -15.57 11.54 11.90
N LYS A 178 -16.30 11.52 13.01
CA LYS A 178 -17.71 11.07 13.06
C LYS A 178 -18.67 11.89 12.19
N ASP A 179 -18.34 13.15 11.94
CA ASP A 179 -19.16 14.09 11.16
C ASP A 179 -18.73 14.13 9.67
N PHE A 180 -17.75 13.30 9.27
CA PHE A 180 -17.28 13.19 7.90
C PHE A 180 -18.10 12.13 7.18
N THR A 181 -18.58 12.46 5.98
CA THR A 181 -19.47 11.60 5.18
C THR A 181 -18.77 11.12 3.92
N ASN A 182 -17.91 11.96 3.33
CA ASN A 182 -17.23 11.72 2.06
C ASN A 182 -15.77 12.20 2.12
N PRO A 183 -14.94 11.62 3.03
CA PRO A 183 -13.56 12.03 3.28
C PRO A 183 -12.61 11.65 2.15
N LEU A 184 -11.74 12.58 1.78
CA LEU A 184 -10.50 12.38 1.05
C LEU A 184 -9.30 12.57 1.97
N VAL A 185 -8.25 11.79 1.75
CA VAL A 185 -7.03 11.83 2.56
C VAL A 185 -5.81 12.08 1.69
N TYR A 186 -4.90 12.88 2.23
CA TYR A 186 -3.57 13.11 1.70
C TYR A 186 -2.54 13.05 2.83
N ILE A 187 -1.37 12.47 2.56
CA ILE A 187 -0.23 12.48 3.47
C ILE A 187 0.87 13.33 2.84
N GLY A 188 1.38 14.30 3.57
CA GLY A 188 2.55 15.06 3.14
C GLY A 188 2.80 16.30 3.99
N LYS A 189 3.77 17.09 3.55
CA LYS A 189 4.23 18.28 4.28
C LYS A 189 3.26 19.45 4.25
N GLU A 190 2.57 19.64 3.13
CA GLU A 190 1.73 20.81 2.88
C GLU A 190 0.30 20.38 2.56
N ASN A 191 -0.66 21.24 2.90
CA ASN A 191 -2.07 20.97 2.72
C ASN A 191 -2.49 21.19 1.25
N PRO A 192 -2.98 20.16 0.53
CA PRO A 192 -3.37 20.29 -0.86
C PRO A 192 -4.78 20.87 -1.06
N PHE A 193 -5.55 21.06 0.01
CA PHE A 193 -6.96 21.49 -0.06
C PHE A 193 -7.15 23.00 0.11
N ILE A 194 -6.07 23.74 0.39
CA ILE A 194 -6.12 25.19 0.57
C ILE A 194 -5.33 25.83 -0.58
N HIS A 195 -6.07 26.32 -1.56
CA HIS A 195 -5.58 27.17 -2.65
C HIS A 195 -6.46 28.41 -2.73
#